data_AF-A0AAU9HMR9-F1
#
_entry.id   AF-A0AAU9HMR9-F1
#
_cell.length_a   1.000
_cell.length_b   1.000
_cell.length_c   1.000
_cell.angle_alpha   90.00
_cell.angle_beta   90.00
_cell.angle_gamma   90.00
#
_symmetry.space_group_name_H-M   'P 1'
#
loop_
_entity.id
_entity.type
_entity.pdbx_description
1 polymer ?
#
loop_
_entity_poly.entity_id
_entity_poly.type
_entity_poly.pdbx_seq_one_letter_code
_entity_poly.pdbx_strand_id
1 'polypeptide(L)'
;MSHKQLEEMLGIKFDPPKDLAVSRRVLRSLPLANGYTLYVSHNPERKGFSFINLLVGLPDKRDPTRVPDAACVWDAADLSAKLETMGYKRGGQRPFQGGTLRQHWRAIQDGAQGFSVALLIYETTASGARRACVYGAQIDGGDA
;
A
#
# COMPACT_ATOMS: atom_id res chain seq x y z
N MET A 1 3.33 -10.89 14.26
CA MET A 1 4.47 -11.21 13.35
C MET A 1 5.71 -10.33 13.59
N SER A 2 6.93 -10.89 13.58
CA SER A 2 8.20 -10.13 13.69
C SER A 2 8.70 -9.60 12.35
N HIS A 3 9.49 -8.51 12.34
CA HIS A 3 10.10 -7.94 11.13
C HIS A 3 10.83 -8.99 10.27
N LYS A 4 11.55 -9.92 10.91
CA LYS A 4 12.34 -10.94 10.22
C LYS A 4 11.47 -11.93 9.44
N GLN A 5 10.33 -12.33 10.00
CA GLN A 5 9.37 -13.20 9.32
C GLN A 5 8.75 -12.51 8.10
N LEU A 6 8.56 -11.19 8.18
CA LEU A 6 8.01 -10.39 7.09
C LEU A 6 9.02 -10.18 5.95
N GLU A 7 10.30 -9.94 6.28
CA GLU A 7 11.41 -9.91 5.33
C GLU A 7 11.50 -11.21 4.52
N GLU A 8 11.42 -12.35 5.21
CA GLU A 8 11.45 -13.69 4.61
C GLU A 8 10.26 -13.95 3.69
N MET A 9 9.04 -13.62 4.13
CA MET A 9 7.81 -13.81 3.33
C MET A 9 7.82 -12.99 2.02
N LEU A 10 8.41 -11.80 2.05
CA LEU A 10 8.43 -10.87 0.92
C LEU A 10 9.69 -10.98 0.04
N GLY A 11 10.70 -11.74 0.47
CA GLY A 11 11.99 -11.83 -0.22
C GLY A 11 12.75 -10.49 -0.26
N ILE A 12 12.63 -9.66 0.78
CA ILE A 12 13.29 -8.34 0.89
C ILE A 12 14.01 -8.18 2.23
N LYS A 13 14.97 -7.25 2.30
CA LYS A 13 15.69 -6.86 3.53
C LYS A 13 15.31 -5.42 3.87
N PHE A 14 15.08 -5.12 5.14
CA PHE A 14 14.73 -3.78 5.60
C PHE A 14 15.97 -2.96 5.89
N ASP A 15 16.00 -1.71 5.44
CA ASP A 15 17.01 -0.79 5.91
C ASP A 15 16.77 -0.50 7.41
N PRO A 16 17.83 -0.44 8.22
CA PRO A 16 17.69 -0.03 9.61
C PRO A 16 17.09 1.40 9.66
N PRO A 17 16.19 1.68 10.61
CA PRO A 17 15.61 3.01 10.74
C PRO A 17 16.75 4.01 10.99
N LYS A 18 16.76 5.09 10.21
CA LYS A 18 17.77 6.16 10.36
C LYS A 18 17.67 6.89 11.70
N ASP A 19 16.51 6.80 12.35
CA ASP A 19 16.23 7.36 13.67
C ASP A 19 15.31 6.40 14.45
N LEU A 20 15.68 6.04 15.68
CA LEU A 20 14.89 5.18 16.57
C LEU A 20 13.59 5.87 17.06
N ALA A 21 13.51 7.20 16.99
CA ALA A 21 12.28 7.95 17.26
C ALA A 21 11.25 7.84 16.13
N VAL A 22 11.69 7.45 14.93
CA VAL A 22 10.83 7.21 13.77
C VAL A 22 10.68 5.71 13.60
N SER A 23 9.58 5.14 14.10
CA SER A 23 9.30 3.71 13.97
C SER A 23 9.26 3.25 12.50
N ARG A 24 9.06 4.16 11.55
CA ARG A 24 9.00 3.87 10.12
C ARG A 24 10.36 3.43 9.55
N ARG A 25 10.47 2.16 9.17
CA ARG A 25 11.58 1.60 8.40
C ARG A 25 11.25 1.69 6.92
N VAL A 26 12.15 2.22 6.08
CA VAL A 26 12.02 2.10 4.62
C VAL A 26 12.54 0.71 4.23
N LEU A 27 11.69 -0.08 3.60
CA LEU A 27 12.02 -1.44 3.16
C LEU A 27 12.65 -1.42 1.77
N ARG A 28 12.16 -0.54 0.90
CA ARG A 28 12.68 -0.43 -0.46
C ARG A 28 12.27 0.88 -1.12
N SER A 29 13.14 1.36 -2.01
CA SER A 29 12.84 2.37 -3.00
C SER A 29 13.05 1.73 -4.37
N LEU A 30 11.97 1.53 -5.12
CA LEU A 30 12.00 0.87 -6.43
C LEU A 30 11.67 1.86 -7.54
N PRO A 31 12.50 2.00 -8.58
CA PRO A 31 12.14 2.83 -9.72
C PRO A 31 10.93 2.24 -10.46
N LEU A 32 10.04 3.12 -10.91
CA LEU A 32 8.89 2.82 -11.77
C LEU A 32 9.04 3.59 -13.10
N ALA A 33 8.15 3.30 -14.06
CA ALA A 33 8.06 4.05 -15.31
C ALA A 33 7.86 5.56 -15.06
N ASN A 34 8.23 6.38 -16.05
CA ASN A 34 8.08 7.85 -16.03
C ASN A 34 8.84 8.56 -14.90
N GLY A 35 9.87 7.92 -14.32
CA GLY A 35 10.67 8.46 -13.23
C GLY A 35 10.00 8.39 -11.86
N TYR A 36 8.87 7.67 -11.76
CA TYR A 36 8.17 7.48 -10.50
C TYR A 36 8.98 6.54 -9.60
N THR A 37 8.71 6.58 -8.29
CA THR A 37 9.35 5.70 -7.32
C THR A 37 8.31 5.03 -6.43
N LEU A 38 8.41 3.72 -6.25
CA LEU A 38 7.64 2.99 -5.24
C LEU A 38 8.45 2.94 -3.94
N TYR A 39 7.92 3.59 -2.91
CA TYR A 39 8.40 3.49 -1.55
C TYR A 39 7.64 2.40 -0.81
N VAL A 40 8.38 1.44 -0.28
CA VAL A 40 7.87 0.43 0.64
C VAL A 40 8.40 0.80 2.01
N SER A 41 7.52 0.95 3.00
CA SER A 41 7.92 1.19 4.39
C SER A 41 7.15 0.29 5.32
N HIS A 42 7.76 -0.10 6.44
CA HIS A 42 7.14 -0.85 7.51
C HIS A 42 7.05 0.02 8.74
N ASN A 43 5.88 0.06 9.37
CA ASN A 43 5.69 0.72 10.64
C ASN A 43 5.40 -0.35 11.71
N PRO A 44 6.40 -0.73 12.51
CA PRO A 44 6.20 -1.63 13.63
C PRO A 44 5.47 -0.91 14.75
N GLU A 45 4.24 -1.31 15.03
CA GLU A 45 3.56 -0.89 16.25
C GLU A 45 3.94 -1.78 17.42
N ARG A 46 4.19 -1.18 18.60
CA ARG A 46 4.49 -1.91 19.85
C ARG A 46 3.25 -2.60 20.45
N LYS A 47 2.05 -2.15 20.07
CA LYS A 47 0.74 -2.72 20.42
C LYS A 47 -0.17 -2.52 19.22
N GLY A 48 -0.82 -3.57 18.74
CA GLY A 48 -1.61 -3.53 17.50
C GLY A 48 -0.91 -4.25 16.36
N PHE A 49 -1.41 -4.04 15.14
CA PHE A 49 -0.90 -4.72 13.97
C PHE A 49 0.18 -3.89 13.27
N SER A 50 1.26 -4.56 12.84
CA SER A 50 2.32 -3.93 12.09
C SER A 50 1.91 -3.78 10.63
N PHE A 51 2.00 -2.58 10.06
CA PHE A 51 1.56 -2.36 8.68
C PHE A 51 2.71 -1.96 7.76
N ILE A 52 2.64 -2.47 6.53
CA ILE A 52 3.46 -2.05 5.41
C ILE A 52 2.69 -0.96 4.66
N ASN A 53 3.35 0.16 4.39
CA ASN A 53 2.86 1.16 3.45
C ASN A 53 3.62 1.07 2.14
N LEU A 54 2.85 0.96 1.07
CA LEU A 54 3.28 1.21 -0.29
C LEU A 54 2.84 2.62 -0.65
N LEU A 55 3.77 3.44 -1.14
CA LEU A 55 3.50 4.79 -1.62
C LEU A 55 4.22 5.03 -2.93
N VAL A 56 3.49 5.56 -3.90
CA VAL A 56 4.07 6.08 -5.14
C VAL A 56 4.55 7.50 -4.89
N GLY A 57 5.75 7.83 -5.36
CA GLY A 57 6.28 9.19 -5.37
C GLY A 57 6.59 9.66 -6.78
N LEU A 58 6.29 10.93 -7.03
CA LEU A 58 6.58 11.61 -8.28
C LEU A 58 8.07 11.96 -8.41
N PRO A 59 8.60 12.13 -9.64
CA PRO A 59 9.98 12.57 -9.87
C PRO A 59 10.32 13.90 -9.16
N ASP A 60 9.35 14.81 -9.11
CA ASP A 60 9.46 16.13 -8.46
C ASP A 60 9.16 16.09 -6.95
N LYS A 61 8.95 14.90 -6.39
CA LYS A 61 8.66 14.64 -4.97
C LYS A 61 7.36 15.26 -4.46
N ARG A 62 6.50 15.78 -5.33
CA ARG A 62 5.14 16.15 -4.93
C ARG A 62 4.35 14.89 -4.57
N ASP A 63 3.40 15.07 -3.67
CA ASP A 63 2.45 14.04 -3.31
C ASP A 63 1.55 13.75 -4.53
N PRO A 64 1.60 12.56 -5.15
CA PRO A 64 0.80 12.26 -6.34
C PRO A 64 -0.70 12.33 -6.07
N THR A 65 -1.12 12.17 -4.81
CA THR A 65 -2.52 12.30 -4.42
C THR A 65 -3.06 13.73 -4.52
N ARG A 66 -2.15 14.72 -4.67
CA ARG A 66 -2.46 16.14 -4.80
C ARG A 66 -2.19 16.69 -6.20
N VAL A 67 -1.88 15.82 -7.16
CA VAL A 67 -1.51 16.19 -8.53
C VAL A 67 -2.53 15.54 -9.48
N PRO A 68 -3.57 16.29 -9.92
CA PRO A 68 -4.70 15.73 -10.67
C PRO A 68 -4.34 15.09 -12.02
N ASP A 69 -3.19 15.47 -12.57
CA ASP A 69 -2.61 15.00 -13.83
C ASP A 69 -1.49 13.98 -13.62
N ALA A 70 -1.30 13.47 -12.40
CA ALA A 70 -0.37 12.37 -12.16
C ALA A 70 -0.77 11.14 -12.98
N ALA A 71 0.21 10.52 -13.61
CA ALA A 71 0.01 9.28 -14.35
C ALA A 71 -0.51 8.16 -13.45
N CYS A 72 -1.52 7.45 -13.93
CA CYS A 72 -2.07 6.29 -13.27
C CYS A 72 -1.07 5.13 -13.31
N VAL A 73 -0.41 4.85 -12.19
CA VAL A 73 0.53 3.72 -12.09
C VAL A 73 -0.23 2.39 -12.03
N TRP A 74 -1.29 2.34 -11.22
CA TRP A 74 -2.15 1.17 -11.07
C TRP A 74 -3.61 1.57 -11.16
N ASP A 75 -4.33 0.91 -12.07
CA ASP A 75 -5.78 1.02 -12.12
C ASP A 75 -6.40 0.34 -10.87
N ALA A 76 -7.35 1.03 -10.23
CA ALA A 76 -7.94 0.55 -8.99
C ALA A 76 -8.86 -0.66 -9.15
N ALA A 77 -9.51 -0.82 -10.31
CA ALA A 77 -10.34 -1.98 -10.60
C ALA A 77 -9.44 -3.19 -10.88
N ASP A 78 -8.41 -3.03 -11.69
CA ASP A 78 -7.47 -4.11 -12.04
C ASP A 78 -6.72 -4.62 -10.81
N LEU A 79 -6.20 -3.71 -9.96
CA LEU A 79 -5.49 -4.12 -8.75
C LEU A 79 -6.42 -4.80 -7.75
N SER A 80 -7.67 -4.33 -7.64
CA SER A 80 -8.69 -4.99 -6.80
C SER A 80 -9.00 -6.40 -7.31
N ALA A 81 -9.15 -6.58 -8.62
CA ALA A 81 -9.40 -7.90 -9.21
C ALA A 81 -8.22 -8.85 -8.98
N LYS A 82 -6.98 -8.37 -9.09
CA LYS A 82 -5.78 -9.15 -8.77
C LYS A 82 -5.72 -9.56 -7.28
N LEU A 83 -6.13 -8.71 -6.36
CA LEU A 83 -6.24 -9.10 -4.94
C LEU A 83 -7.27 -10.22 -4.76
N GLU A 84 -8.40 -10.14 -5.47
CA GLU A 84 -9.45 -11.15 -5.41
C GLU A 84 -9.00 -12.51 -5.95
N THR A 85 -8.21 -12.55 -7.03
CA THR A 85 -7.65 -13.82 -7.54
C THR A 85 -6.63 -14.44 -6.58
N MET A 86 -6.01 -13.64 -5.70
CA MET A 86 -5.12 -14.11 -4.62
C MET A 86 -5.90 -14.54 -3.36
N GLY A 87 -7.23 -14.55 -3.41
CA GLY A 87 -8.09 -15.00 -2.31
C GLY A 87 -8.46 -13.92 -1.29
N TYR A 88 -8.17 -12.65 -1.56
CA TYR A 88 -8.73 -11.55 -0.77
C TYR A 88 -10.19 -11.32 -1.16
N LYS A 89 -11.02 -11.00 -0.19
CA LYS A 89 -12.39 -10.54 -0.39
C LYS A 89 -12.41 -9.02 -0.37
N ARG A 90 -13.07 -8.41 -1.35
CA ARG A 90 -13.33 -6.97 -1.36
C ARG A 90 -14.23 -6.62 -0.18
N GLY A 91 -13.78 -5.67 0.63
CA GLY A 91 -14.53 -5.09 1.74
C GLY A 91 -15.16 -3.75 1.37
N GLY A 92 -15.47 -2.98 2.41
CA GLY A 92 -16.06 -1.66 2.27
C GLY A 92 -15.10 -0.60 1.71
N GLN A 93 -15.67 0.55 1.40
CA GLN A 93 -14.94 1.76 0.98
C GLN A 93 -15.32 2.92 1.88
N ARG A 94 -14.36 3.81 2.16
CA ARG A 94 -14.60 5.03 2.94
C ARG A 94 -13.80 6.22 2.39
N PRO A 95 -14.30 7.45 2.53
CA PRO A 95 -13.51 8.65 2.23
C PRO A 95 -12.23 8.67 3.07
N PHE A 96 -11.12 9.11 2.47
CA PHE A 96 -9.85 9.24 3.17
C PHE A 96 -8.95 10.27 2.47
N GLN A 97 -8.56 11.33 3.18
CA GLN A 97 -7.59 12.33 2.73
C GLN A 97 -7.84 12.86 1.29
N GLY A 98 -9.09 13.17 0.94
CA GLY A 98 -9.47 13.66 -0.40
C GLY A 98 -9.64 12.58 -1.47
N GLY A 99 -9.38 11.31 -1.15
CA GLY A 99 -9.62 10.15 -1.98
C GLY A 99 -10.50 9.12 -1.28
N THR A 100 -10.32 7.85 -1.65
CA THR A 100 -11.06 6.71 -1.11
C THR A 100 -10.11 5.63 -0.62
N LEU A 101 -10.34 5.11 0.58
CA LEU A 101 -9.76 3.86 1.05
C LEU A 101 -10.69 2.70 0.69
N ARG A 102 -10.19 1.73 -0.08
CA ARG A 102 -10.90 0.49 -0.38
C ARG A 102 -10.23 -0.68 0.33
N GLN A 103 -11.00 -1.37 1.17
CA GLN A 103 -10.50 -2.50 1.96
C GLN A 103 -10.61 -3.80 1.18
N HIS A 104 -9.66 -4.69 1.44
CA HIS A 104 -9.62 -6.08 1.05
C HIS A 104 -9.11 -6.89 2.23
N TRP A 105 -9.63 -8.09 2.42
CA TRP A 105 -9.21 -8.95 3.53
C TRP A 105 -9.15 -10.40 3.12
N ARG A 106 -8.21 -11.14 3.69
CA ARG A 106 -8.04 -12.56 3.49
C ARG A 106 -7.91 -13.21 4.87
N ALA A 107 -8.75 -14.19 5.15
CA ALA A 107 -8.63 -14.98 6.36
C ALA A 107 -7.38 -15.87 6.29
N ILE A 108 -6.74 -16.07 7.44
CA ILE A 108 -5.83 -17.21 7.69
C ILE A 108 -6.54 -18.13 8.68
N GLN A 109 -6.31 -19.45 8.59
CA GLN A 109 -6.81 -20.53 9.47
C GLN A 109 -8.14 -20.29 10.25
N ASP A 110 -9.13 -21.16 10.03
CA ASP A 110 -10.41 -21.17 10.78
C ASP A 110 -11.21 -19.85 10.78
N GLY A 111 -10.96 -18.97 9.80
CA GLY A 111 -11.77 -17.77 9.57
C GLY A 111 -11.37 -16.54 10.39
N ALA A 112 -10.28 -16.62 11.17
CA ALA A 112 -9.70 -15.45 11.81
C ALA A 112 -9.14 -14.46 10.76
N GLN A 113 -9.25 -13.16 11.05
CA GLN A 113 -8.76 -12.11 10.15
C GLN A 113 -7.23 -12.18 10.05
N GLY A 114 -6.71 -12.62 8.90
CA GLY A 114 -5.28 -12.83 8.73
C GLY A 114 -4.54 -11.67 8.11
N PHE A 115 -5.00 -11.21 6.95
CA PHE A 115 -4.37 -10.13 6.21
C PHE A 115 -5.39 -9.15 5.69
N SER A 116 -5.09 -7.86 5.76
CA SER A 116 -5.87 -6.81 5.10
C SER A 116 -5.01 -5.96 4.18
N VAL A 117 -5.63 -5.47 3.10
CA VAL A 117 -5.02 -4.53 2.18
C VAL A 117 -6.02 -3.39 2.00
N ALA A 118 -5.58 -2.17 2.30
CA ALA A 118 -6.34 -0.96 2.08
C ALA A 118 -5.71 -0.16 0.94
N LEU A 119 -6.38 -0.12 -0.22
CA LEU A 119 -5.93 0.65 -1.37
C LEU A 119 -6.27 2.12 -1.20
N LEU A 120 -5.28 2.99 -1.38
CA LEU A 120 -5.41 4.46 -1.40
C LEU A 120 -5.71 4.90 -2.85
N ILE A 121 -6.98 5.18 -3.12
CA ILE A 121 -7.50 5.46 -4.46
C ILE A 121 -7.75 6.96 -4.61
N TYR A 122 -7.20 7.54 -5.67
CA TYR A 122 -7.43 8.92 -6.08
C TYR A 122 -7.80 8.98 -7.54
N GLU A 123 -8.55 10.01 -7.90
CA GLU A 123 -8.98 10.26 -9.26
C GLU A 123 -7.91 11.05 -10.00
N THR A 124 -7.62 10.67 -11.24
CA THR A 124 -6.72 11.40 -12.15
C THR A 124 -7.38 11.59 -13.50
N THR A 125 -7.00 12.67 -14.19
CA THR A 125 -7.42 12.97 -15.56
C THR A 125 -6.27 12.93 -16.56
N ALA A 126 -5.10 12.39 -16.18
CA ALA A 126 -3.89 12.40 -17.00
C ALA A 126 -4.07 11.80 -18.41
N SER A 127 -4.98 10.84 -18.59
CA SER A 127 -5.30 10.24 -19.89
C SER A 127 -6.47 10.89 -20.61
N GLY A 128 -6.87 12.12 -20.23
CA GLY A 128 -8.02 12.85 -20.78
C GLY A 128 -9.40 12.35 -20.30
N ALA A 129 -9.46 11.15 -19.72
CA ALA A 129 -10.63 10.60 -19.03
C ALA A 129 -10.35 10.46 -17.54
N ARG A 130 -11.39 10.68 -16.73
CA ARG A 130 -11.36 10.50 -15.29
C ARG A 130 -11.20 9.02 -14.94
N ARG A 131 -10.19 8.69 -14.13
CA ARG A 131 -9.83 7.32 -13.74
C ARG A 131 -9.51 7.22 -12.26
N ALA A 132 -9.92 6.11 -11.64
CA ALA A 132 -9.60 5.77 -10.26
C ALA A 132 -8.26 5.00 -10.21
N CYS A 133 -7.26 5.59 -9.58
CA CYS A 133 -5.89 5.06 -9.56
C CYS A 133 -5.38 4.87 -8.14
N VAL A 134 -4.59 3.81 -7.96
CA VAL A 134 -3.98 3.48 -6.68
C VAL A 134 -2.60 4.13 -6.62
N TYR A 135 -2.42 5.05 -5.68
CA TYR A 135 -1.12 5.69 -5.41
C TYR A 135 -0.46 5.19 -4.12
N GLY A 136 -1.12 4.28 -3.42
CA GLY A 136 -0.55 3.58 -2.29
C GLY A 136 -1.44 2.47 -1.77
N ALA A 137 -0.90 1.67 -0.87
CA ALA A 137 -1.64 0.64 -0.18
C ALA A 137 -1.11 0.50 1.25
N GLN A 138 -2.01 0.20 2.17
CA GLN A 138 -1.67 -0.21 3.53
C GLN A 138 -1.93 -1.70 3.61
N ILE A 139 -0.89 -2.48 3.87
CA ILE A 139 -0.99 -3.92 4.05
C ILE A 139 -0.80 -4.18 5.52
N ASP A 140 -1.76 -4.86 6.12
CA ASP A 140 -1.76 -5.20 7.52
C ASP A 140 -1.92 -6.71 7.71
N GLY A 141 -1.29 -7.25 8.75
CA GLY A 141 -1.29 -8.67 9.08
C GLY A 141 -1.49 -8.89 10.57
N GLY A 142 -2.50 -9.67 10.92
CA GLY A 142 -2.77 -10.12 12.28
C GLY A 142 -2.25 -11.52 12.55
N ASP A 143 -1.93 -11.79 13.81
CA ASP A 143 -1.84 -13.19 14.25
C ASP A 143 -3.26 -13.77 14.22
N ALA A 144 -3.38 -15.04 13.82
CA ALA A 144 -4.64 -15.80 13.89
C ALA A 144 -5.04 -16.01 15.36
#